data_AF-A0A6B3EFM7-F1
#
_entry.id   AF-A0A6B3EFM7-F1
#
_cell.length_a   1.000
_cell.length_b   1.000
_cell.length_c   1.000
_cell.angle_alpha   90.00
_cell.angle_beta   90.00
_cell.angle_gamma   90.00
#
_symmetry.space_group_name_H-M   'P 1'
#
loop_
_entity.id
_entity.type
_entity.pdbx_description
1 polymer ?
#
loop_
_entity_poly.entity_id
_entity_poly.type
_entity_poly.pdbx_seq_one_letter_code
_entity_poly.pdbx_strand_id
1 'polypeptide(L)'
;QDATVVLSQQPVDAAQVVLKKAVEKNATVAREGMEFGIVSRQVAVGGQLLTLRGLGGEYEEIFLPLHGAHQAHNAAVALAAVEAFFGVGAQRPEPLSAEVVRAAFATVSSPGRLETVRKSPTVVVDAAHNPAGARVTAEAIG
;
A
#
# COMPACT_ATOMS: atom_id res chain seq x y z
N GLN A 1 18.35 11.58 14.05
CA GLN A 1 16.94 11.15 13.94
C GLN A 1 16.98 9.73 13.44
N ASP A 2 16.44 8.85 14.28
CA ASP A 2 16.53 7.41 14.17
C ASP A 2 15.49 6.87 13.17
N ALA A 3 15.84 5.77 12.51
CA ALA A 3 15.09 5.20 11.39
C ALA A 3 13.57 5.09 11.64
N THR A 4 12.78 5.21 10.57
CA THR A 4 11.33 5.00 10.62
C THR A 4 10.97 3.62 10.05
N VAL A 5 10.21 2.84 10.81
CA VAL A 5 9.59 1.60 10.37
C VAL A 5 8.16 1.89 9.92
N VAL A 6 7.86 1.62 8.65
CA VAL A 6 6.49 1.64 8.12
C VAL A 6 6.01 0.20 8.06
N LEU A 7 5.04 -0.13 8.90
CA LEU A 7 4.58 -1.49 9.14
C LEU A 7 3.14 -1.68 8.61
N SER A 8 2.98 -2.56 7.62
CA SER A 8 1.65 -3.00 7.18
C SER A 8 0.93 -3.79 8.28
N GLN A 9 -0.34 -4.13 8.07
CA GLN A 9 -1.02 -5.06 8.96
C GLN A 9 -0.29 -6.41 9.00
N GLN A 10 -0.08 -6.94 10.20
CA GLN A 10 0.63 -8.19 10.46
C GLN A 10 -0.14 -9.05 11.47
N PRO A 11 0.00 -10.39 11.41
CA PRO A 11 -0.31 -11.26 12.53
C PRO A 11 0.39 -10.79 13.82
N VAL A 12 -0.25 -11.02 14.97
CA VAL A 12 0.20 -10.47 16.27
C VAL A 12 1.62 -10.88 16.62
N ASP A 13 1.98 -12.14 16.37
CA ASP A 13 3.31 -12.69 16.63
C ASP A 13 4.40 -12.01 15.78
N ALA A 14 4.14 -11.80 14.48
CA ALA A 14 5.04 -11.07 13.60
C ALA A 14 5.17 -9.59 14.00
N ALA A 15 4.05 -8.94 14.31
CA ALA A 15 4.02 -7.55 14.75
C ALA A 15 4.85 -7.33 16.03
N GLN A 16 4.71 -8.21 17.02
CA GLN A 16 5.45 -8.14 18.28
C GLN A 16 6.96 -8.18 18.07
N VAL A 17 7.45 -9.05 17.18
CA VAL A 17 8.88 -9.16 16.87
C VAL A 17 9.40 -7.86 16.26
N VAL A 18 8.69 -7.30 15.28
CA VAL A 18 9.08 -6.05 14.61
C VAL A 18 9.06 -4.87 15.59
N LEU A 19 8.00 -4.73 16.38
CA LEU A 19 7.86 -3.63 17.34
C LEU A 19 8.92 -3.69 18.43
N LYS A 20 9.21 -4.88 18.97
CA LYS A 20 10.32 -5.06 19.92
C LYS A 20 11.64 -4.60 19.29
N LYS A 21 11.90 -4.98 18.04
CA LYS A 21 13.13 -4.58 17.35
C LYS A 21 13.22 -3.09 17.09
N ALA A 22 12.09 -2.45 16.77
CA ALA A 22 12.03 -1.00 16.60
C ALA A 22 12.40 -0.27 17.90
N VAL A 23 11.87 -0.71 19.05
CA VAL A 23 12.23 -0.16 20.37
C VAL A 23 13.72 -0.32 20.66
N GLU A 24 14.30 -1.53 20.44
CA GLU A 24 15.74 -1.77 20.63
C GLU A 24 16.63 -0.85 19.77
N LYS A 25 16.09 -0.35 18.65
CA LYS A 25 16.79 0.52 17.70
C LYS A 25 16.40 1.99 17.82
N ASN A 26 15.58 2.35 18.82
CA ASN A 26 14.98 3.68 18.96
C ASN A 26 14.29 4.18 17.67
N ALA A 27 13.74 3.25 16.88
CA ALA A 27 13.09 3.56 15.62
C ALA A 27 11.66 4.04 15.84
N THR A 28 11.26 5.08 15.10
CA THR A 28 9.85 5.51 15.04
C THR A 28 9.05 4.46 14.27
N VAL A 29 7.82 4.16 14.68
CA VAL A 29 6.96 3.20 13.99
C VAL A 29 5.68 3.89 13.53
N ALA A 30 5.36 3.74 12.26
CA ALA A 30 4.04 4.05 11.70
C ALA A 30 3.39 2.72 11.25
N ARG A 31 2.15 2.48 11.67
CA ARG A 31 1.41 1.24 11.43
C ARG A 31 0.18 1.51 10.58
N GLU A 32 -0.05 0.61 9.64
CA GLU A 32 -1.27 0.60 8.86
C GLU A 32 -2.49 0.34 9.75
N GLY A 33 -3.55 1.13 9.56
CA GLY A 33 -4.77 1.13 10.37
C GLY A 33 -4.69 2.01 11.62
N MET A 34 -3.51 2.58 11.94
CA MET A 34 -3.33 3.47 13.08
C MET A 34 -2.80 4.84 12.64
N GLU A 35 -1.57 4.88 12.11
CA GLU A 35 -0.92 6.12 11.67
C GLU A 35 -1.20 6.44 10.20
N PHE A 36 -1.40 5.43 9.36
CA PHE A 36 -1.76 5.57 7.95
C PHE A 36 -2.70 4.42 7.54
N GLY A 37 -3.28 4.46 6.34
CA GLY A 37 -4.05 3.33 5.82
C GLY A 37 -5.00 3.67 4.69
N ILE A 38 -5.94 2.76 4.45
CA ILE A 38 -6.98 2.91 3.42
C ILE A 38 -8.23 3.46 4.10
N VAL A 39 -8.72 4.61 3.62
CA VAL A 39 -10.00 5.19 4.06
C VAL A 39 -11.15 4.60 3.25
N SER A 40 -10.96 4.49 1.93
CA SER A 40 -11.95 3.87 1.05
C SER A 40 -11.28 3.15 -0.12
N ARG A 41 -11.95 2.12 -0.63
CA ARG A 41 -11.54 1.37 -1.82
C ARG A 41 -12.79 1.02 -2.64
N GLN A 42 -12.74 1.32 -3.94
CA GLN A 42 -13.77 0.94 -4.90
C GLN A 42 -13.12 0.25 -6.11
N VAL A 43 -13.76 -0.81 -6.62
CA VAL A 43 -13.31 -1.45 -7.87
C VAL A 43 -13.59 -0.49 -9.02
N ALA A 44 -12.63 -0.34 -9.92
CA ALA A 44 -12.74 0.51 -11.10
C ALA A 44 -12.30 -0.24 -12.36
N VAL A 45 -12.70 0.25 -13.53
CA VAL A 45 -12.20 -0.31 -14.80
C VAL A 45 -10.69 -0.17 -14.85
N GLY A 46 -9.99 -1.30 -15.00
CA GLY A 46 -8.52 -1.34 -15.06
C GLY A 46 -7.81 -1.27 -13.71
N GLY A 47 -8.52 -1.33 -12.57
CA GLY A 47 -7.87 -1.32 -11.26
C GLY A 47 -8.83 -0.97 -10.13
N GLN A 48 -8.46 0.04 -9.33
CA GLN A 48 -9.22 0.48 -8.17
C GLN A 48 -9.05 1.98 -7.91
N LEU A 49 -10.09 2.59 -7.35
CA LEU A 49 -10.09 3.97 -6.87
C LEU A 49 -10.00 3.97 -5.34
N LEU A 50 -9.04 4.72 -4.80
CA LEU A 50 -8.69 4.72 -3.38
C LEU A 50 -8.81 6.11 -2.78
N THR A 51 -9.22 6.15 -1.51
CA THR A 51 -8.86 7.25 -0.60
C THR A 51 -7.85 6.70 0.39
N LEU A 52 -6.67 7.30 0.45
CA LEU A 52 -5.58 6.87 1.33
C LEU A 52 -5.33 7.93 2.40
N ARG A 53 -5.21 7.50 3.66
CA ARG A 53 -4.68 8.33 4.74
C ARG A 53 -3.18 8.08 4.82
N GLY A 54 -2.39 9.09 4.50
CA GLY A 54 -0.95 9.12 4.75
C GLY A 54 -0.63 9.63 6.15
N LEU A 55 0.66 9.82 6.43
CA LEU A 55 1.18 10.41 7.67
C LEU A 55 0.87 11.91 7.79
N GLY A 56 0.76 12.61 6.65
CA GLY A 56 0.52 14.06 6.60
C GLY A 56 -0.93 14.48 6.31
N GLY A 57 -1.80 13.55 5.92
CA GLY A 57 -3.17 13.87 5.52
C GLY A 57 -3.80 12.82 4.61
N GLU A 58 -4.99 13.12 4.12
CA GLU A 58 -5.73 12.23 3.21
C GLU A 58 -5.53 12.62 1.75
N TYR A 59 -5.48 11.59 0.90
CA TYR A 59 -5.33 11.68 -0.54
C TYR A 59 -6.53 11.00 -1.18
N GLU A 60 -7.40 11.80 -1.78
CA GLU A 60 -8.62 11.34 -2.45
C GLU A 60 -8.39 11.09 -3.94
N GLU A 61 -9.25 10.24 -4.52
CA GLU A 61 -9.29 9.93 -5.96
C GLU A 61 -7.97 9.36 -6.50
N ILE A 62 -7.29 8.53 -5.70
CA ILE A 62 -6.08 7.82 -6.14
C ILE A 62 -6.50 6.64 -7.03
N PHE A 63 -6.30 6.76 -8.34
CA PHE A 63 -6.44 5.63 -9.25
C PHE A 63 -5.19 4.74 -9.18
N LEU A 64 -5.39 3.47 -8.85
CA LEU A 64 -4.35 2.45 -8.83
C LEU A 64 -4.67 1.40 -9.92
N PRO A 65 -3.87 1.31 -11.00
CA PRO A 65 -4.09 0.37 -12.11
C PRO A 65 -3.63 -1.06 -11.79
N LEU A 66 -3.90 -1.53 -10.57
CA LEU A 66 -3.60 -2.90 -10.11
C LEU A 66 -4.85 -3.52 -9.51
N HIS A 67 -5.05 -4.82 -9.75
CA HIS A 67 -6.19 -5.57 -9.23
C HIS A 67 -5.90 -6.18 -7.84
N GLY A 68 -6.96 -6.46 -7.10
CA GLY A 68 -6.90 -7.11 -5.78
C GLY A 68 -6.79 -6.12 -4.61
N ALA A 69 -7.50 -6.43 -3.53
CA ALA A 69 -7.53 -5.59 -2.32
C ALA A 69 -6.15 -5.40 -1.67
N HIS A 70 -5.30 -6.44 -1.73
CA HIS A 70 -3.93 -6.40 -1.22
C HIS A 70 -3.08 -5.29 -1.87
N GLN A 71 -3.36 -4.90 -3.12
CA GLN A 71 -2.62 -3.82 -3.77
C GLN A 71 -2.95 -2.45 -3.19
N ALA A 72 -4.15 -2.24 -2.64
CA ALA A 72 -4.45 -1.02 -1.88
C ALA A 72 -3.61 -0.93 -0.61
N HIS A 73 -3.41 -2.06 0.09
CA HIS A 73 -2.57 -2.12 1.29
C HIS A 73 -1.11 -1.81 0.94
N ASN A 74 -0.61 -2.40 -0.15
CA ASN A 74 0.72 -2.08 -0.68
C ASN A 74 0.87 -0.59 -1.04
N ALA A 75 -0.16 0.00 -1.67
CA ALA A 75 -0.16 1.41 -2.02
C ALA A 75 -0.14 2.33 -0.77
N ALA A 76 -0.91 2.00 0.26
CA ALA A 76 -0.91 2.74 1.52
C ALA A 76 0.47 2.71 2.21
N VAL A 77 1.10 1.52 2.26
CA VAL A 77 2.46 1.35 2.80
C VAL A 77 3.48 2.13 1.99
N ALA A 78 3.41 2.09 0.66
CA ALA A 78 4.31 2.83 -0.23
C ALA A 78 4.19 4.35 -0.03
N LEU A 79 2.96 4.87 0.06
CA LEU A 79 2.71 6.30 0.34
C LEU A 79 3.32 6.71 1.68
N ALA A 80 3.03 5.97 2.75
CA ALA A 80 3.56 6.26 4.08
C ALA A 80 5.09 6.15 4.15
N ALA A 81 5.70 5.21 3.41
CA ALA A 81 7.15 5.09 3.32
C ALA A 81 7.79 6.30 2.62
N VAL A 82 7.19 6.79 1.53
CA VAL A 82 7.66 7.99 0.83
C VAL A 82 7.49 9.24 1.71
N GLU A 83 6.36 9.38 2.38
CA GLU A 83 6.12 10.47 3.32
C GLU A 83 7.11 10.47 4.47
N ALA A 84 7.36 9.31 5.10
CA ALA A 84 8.36 9.16 6.15
C ALA A 84 9.77 9.52 5.65
N PHE A 85 10.11 9.16 4.41
CA PHE A 85 11.39 9.50 3.79
C PHE A 85 11.56 11.03 3.61
N PHE A 86 10.49 11.74 3.24
CA PHE A 86 10.49 13.21 3.16
C PHE A 86 10.24 13.90 4.50
N GLY A 87 10.08 13.15 5.59
CA GLY A 87 9.86 13.67 6.92
C GLY A 87 8.45 14.23 7.18
N VAL A 88 7.49 13.89 6.32
CA VAL A 88 6.09 14.31 6.46
C VAL A 88 5.49 13.70 7.73
N GLY A 89 4.79 14.51 8.52
CA GLY A 89 4.19 14.11 9.80
C GLY A 89 5.17 14.14 10.99
N ALA A 90 6.46 14.42 10.76
CA ALA A 90 7.46 14.54 11.81
C ALA A 90 8.24 15.88 11.72
N GLN A 91 9.07 16.06 10.69
CA GLN A 91 9.85 17.28 10.49
C GLN A 91 9.13 18.29 9.60
N ARG A 92 8.23 17.79 8.74
CA ARG A 92 7.46 18.58 7.79
C ARG A 92 5.96 18.38 8.07
N PRO A 93 5.21 19.45 8.37
CA PRO A 93 3.78 19.34 8.63
C PRO A 93 2.96 19.20 7.34
N GLU A 94 3.44 19.73 6.21
CA GLU A 94 2.67 19.70 4.97
C GLU A 94 2.74 18.32 4.29
N PRO A 95 1.61 17.79 3.80
CA PRO A 95 1.60 16.57 3.01
C PRO A 95 2.35 16.75 1.68
N LEU A 96 2.53 15.65 0.96
CA LEU A 96 2.97 15.69 -0.44
C LEU A 96 1.88 16.33 -1.30
N SER A 97 2.26 16.83 -2.47
CA SER A 97 1.26 17.34 -3.42
C SER A 97 0.32 16.22 -3.85
N ALA A 98 -0.98 16.39 -3.58
CA ALA A 98 -2.00 15.41 -3.95
C ALA A 98 -2.06 15.16 -5.46
N GLU A 99 -1.79 16.18 -6.28
CA GLU A 99 -1.69 16.05 -7.73
C GLU A 99 -0.53 15.14 -8.14
N VAL A 100 0.65 15.34 -7.52
CA VAL A 100 1.84 14.52 -7.79
C VAL A 100 1.60 13.07 -7.35
N VAL A 101 0.99 12.86 -6.18
CA VAL A 101 0.66 11.52 -5.68
C VAL A 101 -0.34 10.82 -6.61
N ARG A 102 -1.42 11.50 -7.05
CA ARG A 102 -2.38 10.97 -8.03
C ARG A 102 -1.70 10.60 -9.34
N ALA A 103 -0.90 11.51 -9.90
CA ALA A 103 -0.20 11.27 -11.15
C ALA A 103 0.78 10.09 -11.05
N ALA A 104 1.53 9.98 -9.95
CA ALA A 104 2.45 8.88 -9.73
C ALA A 104 1.71 7.53 -9.65
N PHE A 105 0.66 7.42 -8.84
CA PHE A 105 -0.10 6.17 -8.70
C PHE A 105 -0.78 5.73 -10.01
N ALA A 106 -1.25 6.66 -10.83
CA ALA A 106 -1.87 6.34 -12.13
C ALA A 106 -0.88 5.70 -13.12
N THR A 107 0.43 5.83 -12.90
CA THR A 107 1.49 5.25 -13.75
C THR A 107 2.04 3.92 -13.24
N VAL A 108 1.57 3.45 -12.09
CA VAL A 108 2.09 2.23 -11.45
C VAL A 108 1.87 1.02 -12.37
N SER A 109 2.84 0.12 -12.39
CA SER A 109 2.70 -1.20 -13.00
C SER A 109 3.35 -2.26 -12.12
N SER A 110 2.85 -3.49 -12.20
CA SER A 110 3.42 -4.63 -11.47
C SER A 110 3.28 -5.90 -12.31
N PRO A 111 4.23 -6.17 -13.23
CA PRO A 111 4.18 -7.35 -14.08
C PRO A 111 4.04 -8.65 -13.27
N GLY A 112 3.15 -9.53 -13.72
CA GLY A 112 2.84 -10.79 -13.04
C GLY A 112 2.06 -10.64 -11.72
N ARG A 113 1.39 -9.52 -11.46
CA ARG A 113 0.46 -9.37 -10.31
C ARG A 113 -0.96 -9.16 -10.81
N LEU A 114 -1.74 -10.24 -10.88
CA LEU A 114 -3.06 -10.28 -11.50
C LEU A 114 -3.09 -9.55 -12.85
N GLU A 115 -2.05 -9.73 -13.65
CA GLU A 115 -1.83 -9.02 -14.89
C GLU A 115 -2.70 -9.63 -16.00
N THR A 116 -3.59 -8.82 -16.59
CA THR A 116 -4.37 -9.26 -17.75
C THR A 116 -3.52 -9.16 -19.02
N VAL A 117 -2.97 -10.29 -19.47
CA VAL A 117 -2.12 -10.37 -20.67
C VAL A 117 -2.91 -10.57 -21.97
N ARG A 118 -4.20 -10.94 -21.85
CA ARG A 118 -5.13 -11.08 -22.97
C ARG A 118 -6.55 -10.83 -22.51
N LYS A 119 -7.39 -10.19 -23.32
CA LYS A 119 -8.79 -9.86 -22.96
C LYS A 119 -9.82 -10.87 -23.48
N SER A 120 -9.61 -11.48 -24.65
CA SER A 120 -10.60 -12.37 -25.28
C SER A 120 -9.99 -13.66 -25.86
N PRO A 121 -10.15 -14.82 -25.17
CA PRO A 121 -10.55 -14.95 -23.76
C PRO A 121 -9.61 -14.21 -22.81
N THR A 122 -10.14 -13.88 -21.64
CA THR A 122 -9.35 -13.25 -20.57
C THR A 122 -8.31 -14.24 -20.07
N VAL A 123 -7.04 -13.83 -20.11
CA VAL A 123 -5.91 -14.56 -19.54
C VAL A 123 -5.24 -13.64 -18.53
N VAL A 124 -5.20 -14.11 -17.28
CA VAL A 124 -4.58 -13.40 -16.16
C VAL A 124 -3.36 -14.19 -15.70
N VAL A 125 -2.23 -13.51 -15.49
CA VAL A 125 -1.00 -14.09 -14.95
C VAL A 125 -0.75 -13.53 -13.55
N ASP A 126 -0.45 -14.42 -12.62
CA ASP A 126 -0.12 -14.04 -11.25
C ASP A 126 1.07 -14.85 -10.71
N ALA A 127 1.99 -14.17 -10.03
CA ALA A 127 3.22 -14.73 -9.48
C ALA A 127 3.04 -15.26 -8.04
N ALA A 128 1.80 -15.54 -7.61
CA ALA A 128 1.53 -16.29 -6.40
C ALA A 128 2.20 -17.67 -6.47
N HIS A 129 3.07 -17.93 -5.48
CA HIS A 129 3.81 -19.18 -5.36
C HIS A 129 3.83 -19.71 -3.92
N ASN A 130 3.04 -19.08 -3.03
CA ASN A 130 2.89 -19.49 -1.64
C ASN A 130 1.40 -19.45 -1.23
N PRO A 131 1.01 -20.10 -0.11
CA PRO A 131 -0.39 -20.22 0.27
C PRO A 131 -1.10 -18.88 0.53
N ALA A 132 -0.38 -17.89 1.06
CA ALA A 132 -0.93 -16.56 1.30
C ALA A 132 -1.24 -15.86 -0.03
N GLY A 133 -0.26 -15.86 -0.95
CA GLY A 133 -0.42 -15.32 -2.30
C GLY A 133 -1.55 -16.00 -3.06
N ALA A 134 -1.58 -17.34 -3.09
CA ALA A 134 -2.62 -18.08 -3.81
C ALA A 134 -4.03 -17.78 -3.30
N ARG A 135 -4.20 -17.61 -1.98
CA ARG A 135 -5.48 -17.22 -1.38
C ARG A 135 -5.91 -15.82 -1.80
N VAL A 136 -4.99 -14.87 -1.72
CA VAL A 136 -5.23 -13.48 -2.15
C VAL A 136 -5.56 -13.40 -3.63
N THR A 137 -4.89 -14.19 -4.48
CA THR A 137 -5.17 -14.30 -5.91
C THR A 137 -6.58 -14.86 -6.13
N ALA A 138 -6.98 -15.92 -5.42
CA ALA A 138 -8.31 -16.50 -5.52
C ALA A 138 -9.43 -15.53 -5.09
N GLU A 139 -9.23 -14.80 -3.99
CA GLU A 139 -10.17 -13.76 -3.51
C GLU A 139 -10.30 -12.58 -4.47
N ALA A 140 -9.28 -12.31 -5.29
CA ALA A 140 -9.30 -11.18 -6.21
C ALA A 140 -9.96 -11.49 -7.56
N ILE A 141 -10.10 -12.78 -7.92
CA ILE A 141 -10.74 -13.22 -9.18
C ILE A 141 -12.16 -13.75 -8.98
N GLY A 142 -12.54 -14.10 -7.75
CA GLY A 142 -13.89 -14.56 -7.38
C GLY A 142 -14.80 -13.43 -6.94
#